data_AF-A0A2R6ICU2-F1
#
_entry.id   AF-A0A2R6ICU2-F1
#
_cell.length_a   1.000
_cell.length_b   1.000
_cell.length_c   1.000
_cell.angle_alpha   90.00
_cell.angle_beta   90.00
_cell.angle_gamma   90.00
#
_symmetry.space_group_name_H-M   'P 1'
#
loop_
_entity.id
_entity.type
_entity.pdbx_description
1 polymer ?
#
loop_
_entity_poly.entity_id
_entity_poly.type
_entity_poly.pdbx_seq_one_letter_code
_entity_poly.pdbx_strand_id
1 'polypeptide(L)'
;MRNRTPVYCALAGVLAPAATIRLAGHAVLVGLVASEAALVVLVAGPVALGCALLAAGWLLGVHGNDPLDRFRQRPTVRERIPEDTQARLSEKTLEEPASEAVVPPGLFYYGLLYCLVVPVVSLAVML
;
A
#
# COMPACT_ATOMS: atom_id res chain seq x y z
N MET A 1 22.56 3.57 4.75
CA MET A 1 21.73 2.75 3.82
C MET A 1 21.39 3.60 2.61
N ARG A 2 21.63 3.11 1.38
CA ARG A 2 21.42 3.88 0.13
C ARG A 2 19.92 4.10 -0.10
N ASN A 3 19.49 5.33 -0.38
CA ASN A 3 18.09 5.67 -0.65
C ASN A 3 17.61 4.97 -1.94
N ARG A 4 16.89 3.85 -1.81
CA ARG A 4 16.37 3.03 -2.92
C ARG A 4 14.97 3.44 -3.39
N THR A 5 14.36 4.44 -2.75
CA THR A 5 13.05 5.01 -3.08
C THR A 5 12.83 5.24 -4.58
N PRO A 6 13.74 5.88 -5.35
CA PRO A 6 13.53 6.07 -6.79
C PRO A 6 13.43 4.78 -7.58
N VAL A 7 14.15 3.72 -7.18
CA VAL A 7 14.10 2.40 -7.83
C VAL A 7 12.74 1.75 -7.58
N TYR A 8 12.23 1.84 -6.36
CA TYR A 8 10.92 1.28 -6.02
C TYR A 8 9.76 2.06 -6.68
N CYS A 9 9.85 3.39 -6.77
CA CYS A 9 8.92 4.20 -7.56
C CYS A 9 8.91 3.78 -9.02
N ALA A 10 10.08 3.60 -9.65
CA ALA A 10 10.18 3.20 -11.04
C ALA A 10 9.64 1.78 -11.27
N LEU A 11 9.91 0.85 -10.36
CA LEU A 11 9.40 -0.51 -10.44
C LEU A 11 7.88 -0.54 -10.33
N ALA A 12 7.30 0.09 -9.31
CA ALA A 12 5.86 0.02 -9.05
C ALA A 12 5.03 0.95 -9.95
N GLY A 13 5.59 2.10 -10.35
CA GLY A 13 4.89 3.10 -11.15
C GLY A 13 5.12 2.98 -12.65
N VAL A 14 6.10 2.20 -13.13
CA VAL A 14 6.40 2.12 -14.57
C VAL A 14 6.56 0.67 -15.04
N LEU A 15 7.51 -0.07 -14.45
CA LEU A 15 7.84 -1.40 -14.96
C LEU A 15 6.75 -2.43 -14.69
N ALA A 16 6.25 -2.51 -13.46
CA ALA A 16 5.17 -3.44 -13.11
C ALA A 16 3.89 -3.12 -13.89
N PRO A 17 3.43 -1.86 -13.98
CA PRO A 17 2.26 -1.54 -14.81
C PRO A 17 2.41 -1.91 -16.28
N ALA A 18 3.56 -1.57 -16.89
CA ALA A 18 3.82 -1.90 -18.28
C ALA A 18 3.85 -3.42 -18.52
N ALA A 19 4.47 -4.19 -17.62
CA ALA A 19 4.49 -5.64 -17.69
C ALA A 19 3.07 -6.24 -17.57
N THR A 20 2.26 -5.76 -16.63
CA THR A 20 0.88 -6.21 -16.43
C THR A 20 0.02 -5.98 -17.67
N ILE A 21 0.06 -4.77 -18.23
CA ILE A 21 -0.71 -4.42 -19.44
C ILE A 21 -0.26 -5.26 -20.63
N ARG A 22 1.06 -5.44 -20.80
CA ARG A 22 1.62 -6.25 -21.89
C ARG A 22 1.22 -7.72 -21.76
N LEU A 23 1.19 -8.27 -20.55
CA LEU A 23 0.79 -9.65 -20.31
C LEU A 23 -0.70 -9.87 -20.60
N ALA A 24 -1.55 -8.92 -20.19
CA ALA A 24 -2.97 -8.94 -20.53
C ALA A 24 -3.20 -8.83 -22.05
N GLY A 25 -2.50 -7.93 -22.73
CA GLY A 25 -2.54 -7.82 -24.19
C GLY A 25 -2.11 -9.11 -24.89
N HIS A 26 -1.07 -9.79 -24.37
CA HIS A 26 -0.67 -11.08 -24.90
C HIS A 26 -1.73 -12.16 -24.70
N ALA A 27 -2.35 -12.22 -23.53
CA ALA A 27 -3.44 -13.16 -23.23
C ALA A 27 -4.64 -12.98 -24.19
N VAL A 28 -4.95 -11.73 -24.55
CA VAL A 28 -5.97 -11.42 -25.56
C VAL A 28 -5.55 -11.90 -26.94
N LEU A 29 -4.31 -11.61 -27.36
CA LEU A 29 -3.80 -12.00 -28.67
C LEU A 29 -3.80 -13.52 -28.91
N VAL A 30 -3.54 -14.31 -27.87
CA VAL A 30 -3.55 -15.78 -27.96
C VAL A 30 -4.93 -16.40 -27.69
N GLY A 31 -5.96 -15.57 -27.48
CA GLY A 31 -7.35 -16.01 -27.32
C GLY A 31 -7.69 -16.60 -25.94
N LEU A 32 -6.86 -16.39 -24.92
CA LEU A 32 -7.13 -16.88 -23.56
C LEU A 32 -8.19 -16.05 -22.82
N VAL A 33 -8.32 -14.76 -23.16
CA VAL A 33 -9.25 -13.82 -22.51
C VAL A 33 -9.84 -12.90 -23.58
N ALA A 34 -11.14 -12.58 -23.47
CA ALA A 34 -11.78 -11.57 -24.31
C ALA A 34 -11.25 -10.16 -24.00
N SER A 35 -11.14 -9.30 -25.01
CA SER A 35 -10.62 -7.93 -24.86
C SER A 35 -11.37 -7.13 -23.80
N GLU A 36 -12.69 -7.24 -23.75
CA GLU A 36 -13.56 -6.54 -22.80
C GLU A 36 -13.29 -7.04 -21.37
N ALA A 37 -13.15 -8.35 -21.19
CA ALA A 37 -12.83 -8.93 -19.90
C ALA A 37 -11.43 -8.51 -19.41
N ALA A 38 -10.44 -8.47 -20.31
CA ALA A 38 -9.10 -7.98 -19.98
C ALA A 38 -9.13 -6.51 -19.55
N LEU A 39 -9.89 -5.65 -20.25
CA LEU A 39 -10.05 -4.25 -19.90
C LEU A 39 -10.71 -4.08 -18.52
N VAL A 40 -11.80 -4.81 -18.25
CA VAL A 40 -12.48 -4.79 -16.94
C VAL A 40 -11.52 -5.21 -15.83
N VAL A 41 -10.74 -6.26 -16.04
CA VAL A 41 -9.76 -6.73 -15.03
C VAL A 41 -8.65 -5.69 -14.80
N LEU A 42 -8.11 -5.10 -15.86
CA LEU A 42 -7.04 -4.09 -15.77
C LEU A 42 -7.50 -2.79 -15.11
N VAL A 43 -8.79 -2.47 -15.14
CA VAL A 43 -9.34 -1.25 -14.53
C VAL A 43 -9.92 -1.54 -13.15
N ALA A 44 -10.91 -2.43 -13.07
CA ALA A 44 -11.63 -2.70 -11.83
C ALA A 44 -10.77 -3.44 -10.80
N GLY A 45 -9.88 -4.34 -11.24
CA GLY A 45 -9.00 -5.11 -10.36
C GLY A 45 -8.08 -4.22 -9.53
N PRO A 46 -7.23 -3.37 -10.16
CA PRO A 46 -6.36 -2.47 -9.42
C PRO A 46 -7.12 -1.43 -8.58
N VAL A 47 -8.27 -0.93 -9.04
CA VAL A 47 -9.11 -0.02 -8.24
C VAL A 47 -9.61 -0.71 -6.97
N ALA A 48 -10.15 -1.92 -7.09
CA ALA A 48 -10.61 -2.70 -5.94
C ALA A 48 -9.45 -3.01 -4.97
N LEU A 49 -8.27 -3.37 -5.51
CA LEU A 49 -7.07 -3.58 -4.72
C LEU A 49 -6.62 -2.30 -4.00
N GLY A 50 -6.67 -1.15 -4.68
CA GLY A 50 -6.37 0.15 -4.08
C GLY A 50 -7.29 0.48 -2.91
N CYS A 51 -8.61 0.29 -3.09
CA CYS A 51 -9.58 0.43 -2.00
C CYS A 51 -9.31 -0.54 -0.84
N ALA A 52 -8.97 -1.79 -1.14
CA ALA A 52 -8.62 -2.78 -0.12
C ALA A 52 -7.35 -2.42 0.64
N LEU A 53 -6.33 -1.90 -0.05
CA LEU A 53 -5.11 -1.38 0.58
C LEU A 53 -5.44 -0.20 1.48
N LEU A 54 -6.23 0.77 1.03
CA LEU A 54 -6.67 1.89 1.86
C LEU A 54 -7.43 1.42 3.11
N ALA A 55 -8.37 0.49 2.95
CA ALA A 55 -9.11 -0.09 4.07
C ALA A 55 -8.19 -0.84 5.04
N ALA A 56 -7.23 -1.62 4.53
CA ALA A 56 -6.24 -2.31 5.35
C ALA A 56 -5.31 -1.33 6.08
N GLY A 57 -4.85 -0.27 5.42
CA GLY A 57 -4.04 0.79 6.02
C GLY A 57 -4.77 1.50 7.16
N TRP A 58 -6.08 1.69 7.00
CA TRP A 58 -6.96 2.24 8.04
C TRP A 58 -7.17 1.25 9.20
N LEU A 59 -7.46 -0.03 8.90
CA LEU A 59 -7.61 -1.09 9.90
C LEU A 59 -6.31 -1.35 10.70
N LEU A 60 -5.15 -1.12 10.09
CA LEU A 60 -3.84 -1.31 10.70
C LEU A 60 -3.29 -0.02 11.33
N GLY A 61 -4.05 1.09 11.33
CA GLY A 61 -3.62 2.35 11.95
C GLY A 61 -2.36 2.96 11.32
N VAL A 62 -2.08 2.64 10.05
CA VAL A 62 -0.90 3.11 9.30
C VAL A 62 -1.02 4.60 8.98
N HIS A 63 -2.25 5.11 8.92
CA HIS A 63 -2.54 6.52 8.76
C HIS A 63 -2.72 7.15 10.15
N GLY A 64 -1.82 8.05 10.55
CA GLY A 64 -1.93 8.82 11.81
C GLY A 64 -3.16 9.75 11.89
N ASN A 65 -4.06 9.71 10.90
CA ASN A 65 -5.31 10.45 10.82
C ASN A 65 -6.52 9.49 10.75
N ASP A 66 -6.49 8.40 11.53
CA ASP A 66 -7.62 7.49 11.64
C ASP A 66 -8.74 8.15 12.48
N PRO A 67 -9.96 8.42 11.94
CA PRO A 67 -11.05 9.03 12.71
C PRO A 67 -11.62 8.10 13.80
N LEU A 68 -11.25 6.81 13.78
CA LEU A 68 -11.53 5.81 14.81
C LEU A 68 -10.38 5.64 15.80
N ASP A 69 -9.26 6.36 15.64
CA ASP A 69 -8.10 6.22 16.54
C ASP A 69 -8.47 6.53 17.99
N ARG A 70 -9.38 7.49 18.19
CA ARG A 70 -9.97 7.84 19.50
C ARG A 70 -10.73 6.71 20.20
N PHE A 71 -11.10 5.65 19.47
CA PHE A 71 -11.80 4.48 20.02
C PHE A 71 -10.90 3.24 20.11
N ARG A 72 -9.68 3.29 19.57
CA ARG A 72 -8.70 2.21 19.70
C ARG A 72 -7.94 2.38 21.01
N GLN A 73 -8.00 1.37 21.88
CA GLN A 73 -7.03 1.25 22.96
C GLN A 73 -5.72 0.73 22.36
N ARG A 74 -4.71 1.59 22.29
CA ARG A 74 -3.36 1.21 21.89
C ARG A 74 -2.56 0.82 23.14
N PRO A 75 -1.76 -0.25 23.09
CA PRO A 75 -0.80 -0.53 24.16
C PRO A 75 0.15 0.65 24.30
N THR A 76 0.47 1.01 25.53
CA THR A 76 1.40 2.09 25.83
C THR A 76 2.82 1.71 25.42
N VAL A 77 3.70 2.71 25.24
CA VAL A 77 5.13 2.47 25.00
C VAL A 77 5.70 1.55 26.10
N ARG A 78 5.27 1.73 27.37
CA ARG A 78 5.62 0.87 28.50
C ARG A 78 5.37 -0.63 28.25
N GLU A 79 4.26 -0.97 27.61
CA GLU A 79 3.88 -2.37 27.34
C GLU A 79 4.70 -3.02 26.21
N ARG A 80 5.45 -2.24 25.43
CA ARG A 80 6.17 -2.72 24.24
C ARG A 80 7.69 -2.83 24.38
N ILE A 81 8.28 -2.24 25.42
CA ILE A 81 9.74 -2.22 25.61
C ILE A 81 10.17 -2.95 26.88
N PRO A 82 11.36 -3.60 26.87
CA PRO A 82 11.93 -4.24 28.05
C PRO A 82 12.08 -3.27 29.23
N GLU A 83 11.88 -3.76 30.45
CA GLU A 83 11.95 -2.97 31.69
C GLU A 83 13.27 -2.17 31.81
N ASP A 84 14.38 -2.75 31.34
CA ASP A 84 15.71 -2.14 31.31
C ASP A 84 15.76 -0.84 30.50
N THR A 85 14.89 -0.72 29.49
CA THR A 85 14.78 0.45 28.61
C THR A 85 13.80 1.48 29.17
N GLN A 86 12.84 1.05 30.00
CA GLN A 86 11.84 1.93 30.60
C GLN A 86 12.48 2.91 31.60
N ALA A 87 13.49 2.48 32.36
CA ALA A 87 14.19 3.30 33.33
C ALA A 87 14.92 4.53 32.72
N ARG A 88 15.09 4.57 31.39
CA ARG A 88 15.76 5.67 30.67
C ARG A 88 14.79 6.65 30.01
N LEU A 89 13.50 6.38 30.07
CA LEU A 89 12.45 7.18 29.43
C LEU A 89 11.65 7.95 30.48
N SER A 90 11.13 9.11 30.10
CA SER A 90 10.26 9.88 30.99
C SER A 90 8.93 9.16 31.18
N GLU A 91 8.30 9.32 32.34
CA GLU A 91 6.99 8.74 32.64
C GLU A 91 5.94 9.15 31.59
N LYS A 92 6.00 10.40 31.14
CA LYS A 92 5.19 10.93 30.04
C LYS A 92 5.39 10.17 28.73
N THR A 93 6.62 9.79 28.39
CA THR A 93 6.94 9.02 27.17
C THR A 93 6.52 7.56 27.30
N LEU A 94 6.51 7.00 28.51
CA LEU A 94 6.09 5.62 28.76
C LEU A 94 4.57 5.45 28.63
N GLU A 95 3.81 6.50 28.96
CA GLU A 95 2.34 6.52 28.87
C GLU A 95 1.82 6.92 27.48
N GLU A 96 2.69 7.35 26.57
CA GLU A 96 2.30 7.61 25.20
C GLU A 96 1.82 6.32 24.53
N PRO A 97 0.72 6.36 23.75
CA PRO A 97 0.27 5.22 22.98
C PRO A 97 1.34 4.86 21.95
N ALA A 98 1.72 3.58 21.86
CA ALA A 98 2.74 3.15 20.92
C ALA A 98 2.27 3.42 19.48
N SER A 99 2.93 4.34 18.77
CA SER A 99 2.62 4.60 17.37
C SER A 99 3.11 3.42 16.52
N GLU A 100 2.19 2.66 15.96
CA GLU A 100 2.51 1.56 15.05
C GLU A 100 2.93 2.06 13.67
N ALA A 101 4.13 1.67 13.24
CA ALA A 101 4.48 1.56 11.83
C ALA A 101 4.70 0.08 11.52
N VAL A 102 3.63 -0.72 11.52
CA VAL A 102 3.68 -2.17 11.21
C VAL A 102 3.80 -2.42 9.70
N VAL A 103 3.37 -1.49 8.86
CA VAL A 103 3.58 -1.55 7.41
C VAL A 103 4.66 -0.55 7.02
N PRO A 104 5.74 -0.97 6.33
CA PRO A 104 6.73 -0.04 5.78
C PRO A 104 6.00 0.94 4.85
N PRO A 105 5.93 2.24 5.18
CA PRO A 105 5.10 3.20 4.45
C PRO A 105 5.40 3.20 2.95
N GLY A 106 6.66 2.94 2.56
CA GLY A 106 7.06 2.80 1.16
C GLY A 106 6.26 1.74 0.39
N LEU A 107 6.13 0.51 0.90
CA LEU A 107 5.42 -0.56 0.19
C LEU A 107 3.95 -0.21 -0.05
N PHE A 108 3.32 0.45 0.92
CA PHE A 108 1.96 0.93 0.83
C PHE A 108 1.80 1.98 -0.29
N TYR A 109 2.66 2.99 -0.31
CA TYR A 109 2.63 4.03 -1.34
C TYR A 109 2.94 3.48 -2.74
N TYR A 110 3.89 2.55 -2.86
CA TYR A 110 4.21 1.91 -4.13
C TYR A 110 3.05 1.04 -4.64
N GLY A 111 2.38 0.31 -3.73
CA GLY A 111 1.18 -0.45 -4.06
C GLY A 111 0.04 0.44 -4.55
N LEU A 112 -0.20 1.58 -3.89
CA LEU A 112 -1.18 2.56 -4.34
C LEU A 112 -0.81 3.19 -5.69
N LEU A 113 0.46 3.52 -5.90
CA LEU A 113 0.94 4.04 -7.19
C LEU A 113 0.68 3.04 -8.31
N TYR A 114 0.96 1.76 -8.09
CA TYR A 114 0.64 0.70 -9.05
C TYR A 114 -0.88 0.63 -9.33
N CYS A 115 -1.69 0.65 -8.27
CA CYS A 115 -3.15 0.61 -8.38
C CYS A 115 -3.75 1.79 -9.14
N LEU A 116 -3.06 2.94 -9.15
CA LEU A 116 -3.43 4.12 -9.92
C LEU A 116 -2.94 4.05 -11.37
N VAL A 117 -1.67 3.70 -11.59
CA VAL A 117 -1.06 3.76 -12.92
C VAL A 117 -1.65 2.71 -13.87
N VAL A 118 -1.89 1.48 -13.40
CA VAL A 118 -2.40 0.41 -14.28
C VAL A 118 -3.73 0.79 -14.93
N PRO A 119 -4.78 1.21 -14.20
CA PRO A 119 -6.03 1.64 -14.82
C PRO A 119 -5.86 2.83 -15.76
N VAL A 120 -5.11 3.85 -15.34
CA VAL A 120 -4.93 5.09 -16.13
C VAL A 120 -4.25 4.80 -17.46
N VAL A 121 -3.15 4.03 -17.45
CA VAL A 121 -2.42 3.69 -18.69
C VAL A 121 -3.21 2.70 -19.53
N SER A 122 -3.89 1.72 -18.93
CA SER A 122 -4.74 0.77 -19.67
C SER A 122 -5.85 1.51 -20.42
N LEU A 123 -6.53 2.44 -19.76
CA LEU A 123 -7.54 3.28 -20.40
C LEU A 123 -6.94 4.16 -21.49
N ALA A 124 -5.78 4.77 -21.27
CA ALA A 124 -5.15 5.66 -22.25
C ALA A 124 -4.64 4.96 -23.52
N VAL A 125 -4.34 3.66 -23.44
CA VAL A 125 -3.75 2.88 -24.55
C VAL A 125 -4.76 1.96 -25.23
N MET A 126 -5.82 1.54 -24.53
CA MET A 126 -6.82 0.60 -25.04
C MET A 126 -8.14 1.27 -25.48
N LEU A 127 -8.34 2.56 -25.19
CA LEU A 127 -9.38 3.41 -25.79
C LEU A 127 -8.82 4.18 -26.98
#